data_AF-A0A6L9Q901-F1
#
_entry.id   AF-A0A6L9Q901-F1
#
_cell.length_a   1.000
_cell.length_b   1.000
_cell.length_c   1.000
_cell.angle_alpha   90.00
_cell.angle_beta   90.00
_cell.angle_gamma   90.00
#
_symmetry.space_group_name_H-M   'P 1'
#
loop_
_entity.id
_entity.type
_entity.pdbx_description
1 polymer ?
#
loop_
_entity_poly.entity_id
_entity_poly.type
_entity_poly.pdbx_seq_one_letter_code
_entity_poly.pdbx_strand_id
1 'polypeptide(L)'
;MTELQLTHLTYAGSHVPPARIVFGPELTVIYGTSDTGKSFIVKSIEYMLGGADLTMAPEADGYTQILLGLLMPDGAPLTLVRAPETNSIHLHNEDLRDQVIRTPDATVTAVHNARSKNSLSIHLLRALGLDGILIRKNEAGGTRPLALADLVHLSLVTENRMVGQVPPVLRTGTAATRTAELSVMRFLLTGEGDPAVETGPNAGQRRVHKGQIQLLDQLAIDLSSKLATQENDRQLRDRLIRIRGALEDQSGPLRQVNESHREAVNSRMNTARELAALDERLTEVSDLLGRFRLLEAQYRSDLERLTMVNEVGSILGYFKVGTCVFCGAEVEHQQPSHSVEETTQLYVAVEAEAAKTSALLGDLLPTITDLDDEQTALLNRRVAAQSDIDRWDQVIAELEGGIALLRSDVEALVEERSAVERELELHERIAELDEKRSRLVGEGSVPSTRSTQYIPTSVLGDFDSVLQQTLDAWQVPDVDHAEYDQYHAEIRAGGRTRAGRGKGVRSVLHSAFTTALARFCMGRDLYHLGFVVLDSPVVTYRDPEPDEVPDIPDVEMTSTVVDRFYKDMLSFPGQAVVIENGDPPTKVLSEATTYHFTGAGGQRAGFFPTHLR
;
A
#
# COMPACT_ATOMS: atom_id res chain seq x y z
N MET A 1 10.15 25.06 26.88
CA MET A 1 11.34 24.32 26.42
C MET A 1 11.88 23.56 27.61
N THR A 2 11.89 22.24 27.55
CA THR A 2 12.35 21.33 28.62
C THR A 2 13.56 20.54 28.13
N GLU A 3 14.55 21.24 27.56
CA GLU A 3 15.63 20.62 26.78
C GLU A 3 17.00 21.16 27.23
N LEU A 4 18.02 20.30 27.18
CA LEU A 4 19.41 20.67 27.39
C LEU A 4 20.10 20.92 26.06
N GLN A 5 21.08 21.81 26.04
CA GLN A 5 22.04 21.92 24.93
C GLN A 5 23.46 21.77 25.46
N LEU A 6 24.31 21.04 24.73
CA LEU A 6 25.74 20.98 24.96
C LEU A 6 26.37 22.26 24.41
N THR A 7 27.21 22.97 25.17
CA THR A 7 27.85 24.20 24.70
C THR A 7 29.33 24.00 24.40
N HIS A 8 30.04 23.24 25.24
CA HIS A 8 31.43 22.86 24.98
C HIS A 8 31.83 21.59 25.74
N LEU A 9 32.85 20.90 25.21
CA LEU A 9 33.67 19.93 25.94
C LEU A 9 35.08 20.48 26.03
N THR A 10 35.68 20.53 27.22
CA THR A 10 37.03 21.06 27.41
C THR A 10 37.84 20.22 28.39
N TYR A 11 39.05 19.88 28.00
CA TYR A 11 40.06 19.34 28.88
C TYR A 11 41.01 20.46 29.28
N ALA A 12 41.24 20.63 30.57
CA ALA A 12 42.13 21.66 31.13
C ALA A 12 43.15 21.06 32.10
N GLY A 13 44.34 21.66 32.15
CA GLY A 13 45.42 21.30 33.07
C GLY A 13 46.40 22.46 33.22
N SER A 14 47.13 22.52 34.33
CA SER A 14 47.94 23.70 34.69
C SER A 14 49.13 23.97 33.75
N HIS A 15 49.56 22.96 32.99
CA HIS A 15 50.78 23.00 32.18
C HIS A 15 50.56 22.56 30.73
N VAL A 16 49.31 22.44 30.31
CA VAL A 16 48.92 22.03 28.95
C VAL A 16 47.88 23.01 28.39
N PRO A 17 47.95 23.36 27.09
CA PRO A 17 46.93 24.20 26.48
C PRO A 17 45.57 23.48 26.50
N PRO A 18 44.44 24.17 26.71
CA PRO A 18 43.14 23.52 26.81
C PRO A 18 42.72 22.86 25.48
N ALA A 19 42.32 21.59 25.52
CA ALA A 19 41.74 20.90 24.38
C ALA A 19 40.22 21.12 24.39
N ARG A 20 39.69 21.80 23.36
CA ARG A 20 38.30 22.30 23.37
C ARG A 20 37.53 21.95 22.11
N ILE A 21 36.26 21.61 22.27
CA ILE A 21 35.25 21.56 21.22
C ILE A 21 34.09 22.42 21.68
N VAL A 22 33.68 23.37 20.86
CA VAL A 22 32.47 24.19 21.06
C VAL A 22 31.39 23.63 20.15
N PHE A 23 30.26 23.26 20.74
CA PHE A 23 29.11 22.73 20.01
C PHE A 23 28.22 23.89 19.56
N GLY A 24 27.79 23.86 18.30
CA GLY A 24 26.79 24.79 17.77
C GLY A 24 25.37 24.44 18.26
N PRO A 25 24.42 25.39 18.23
CA PRO A 25 23.06 25.17 18.73
C PRO A 25 22.24 24.19 17.86
N GLU A 26 22.60 24.05 16.59
CA GLU A 26 21.96 23.15 15.61
C GLU A 26 22.86 21.93 15.37
N LEU A 27 23.51 21.84 14.20
CA LEU A 27 24.40 20.74 13.82
C LEU A 27 25.88 21.06 14.09
N THR A 28 26.55 20.16 14.80
CA THR A 28 28.02 20.11 14.93
C THR A 28 28.54 18.84 14.27
N VAL A 29 29.50 18.95 13.35
CA VAL A 29 30.12 17.81 12.67
C VAL A 29 31.61 17.75 12.98
N ILE A 30 32.06 16.64 13.58
CA ILE A 30 33.48 16.36 13.85
C ILE A 30 33.90 15.24 12.92
N TYR A 31 34.76 15.55 11.96
CA TYR A 31 35.12 14.61 10.90
C TYR A 31 36.63 14.59 10.61
N GLY A 32 37.08 13.54 9.93
CA GLY A 32 38.49 13.40 9.50
C GLY A 32 39.07 12.03 9.80
N THR A 33 40.39 11.90 9.74
CA THR A 33 41.08 10.60 9.77
C THR A 33 40.79 9.80 11.03
N SER A 34 40.74 8.47 10.92
CA SER A 34 40.63 7.56 12.07
C SER A 34 41.75 7.80 13.10
N ASP A 35 41.51 7.41 14.34
CA ASP A 35 42.49 7.51 15.45
C ASP A 35 42.93 8.94 15.83
N THR A 36 42.03 9.91 15.69
CA THR A 36 42.27 11.34 16.01
C THR A 36 41.55 11.81 17.29
N GLY A 37 41.04 10.87 18.10
CA GLY A 37 40.29 11.17 19.33
C GLY A 37 38.80 11.51 19.13
N LYS A 38 38.24 11.24 17.96
CA LYS A 38 36.82 11.48 17.63
C LYS A 38 35.85 10.72 18.55
N SER A 39 35.93 9.39 18.60
CA SER A 39 35.08 8.57 19.48
C SER A 39 35.38 8.80 20.97
N PHE A 40 36.57 9.32 21.30
CA PHE A 40 36.91 9.72 22.67
C PHE A 40 36.06 10.92 23.14
N ILE A 41 35.70 11.85 22.25
CA ILE A 41 34.79 12.97 22.57
C ILE A 41 33.43 12.43 23.04
N VAL A 42 32.86 11.46 22.33
CA VAL A 42 31.55 10.86 22.65
C VAL A 42 31.60 10.15 24.01
N LYS A 43 32.65 9.35 24.26
CA LYS A 43 32.90 8.71 25.57
C LYS A 43 33.07 9.74 26.69
N SER A 44 33.69 10.88 26.40
CA SER A 44 33.87 11.96 27.37
C SER A 44 32.54 12.62 27.73
N ILE A 45 31.66 12.86 26.75
CA ILE A 45 30.30 13.37 27.01
C ILE A 45 29.52 12.36 27.85
N GLU A 46 29.54 11.06 27.50
CA GLU A 46 28.89 10.01 28.28
C GLU A 46 29.40 9.96 29.72
N TYR A 47 30.72 10.04 29.90
CA TYR A 47 31.34 10.12 31.23
C TYR A 47 30.85 11.36 31.99
N MET A 48 30.87 12.54 31.39
CA MET A 48 30.43 13.77 32.04
C MET A 48 28.94 13.77 32.42
N LEU A 49 28.11 13.02 31.69
CA LEU A 49 26.68 12.82 31.97
C LEU A 49 26.37 11.67 32.95
N GLY A 50 27.37 11.22 33.71
CA GLY A 50 27.19 10.23 34.79
C GLY A 50 27.65 8.81 34.46
N GLY A 51 28.39 8.62 33.36
CA GLY A 51 29.12 7.38 33.07
C GLY A 51 30.18 7.06 34.13
N ALA A 52 30.44 5.77 34.36
CA ALA A 52 31.38 5.32 35.40
C ALA A 52 32.83 5.29 34.91
N ASP A 53 33.06 4.83 33.68
CA ASP A 53 34.39 4.52 33.17
C ASP A 53 34.78 5.46 32.03
N LEU A 54 35.99 6.02 32.11
CA LEU A 54 36.64 6.76 31.02
C LEU A 54 38.13 6.44 31.07
N THR A 55 38.61 5.67 30.11
CA THR A 55 40.05 5.39 29.95
C THR A 55 40.70 6.57 29.25
N MET A 56 41.61 7.26 29.94
CA MET A 56 42.34 8.40 29.37
C MET A 56 43.28 7.94 28.25
N ALA A 57 43.27 8.67 27.13
CA ALA A 57 44.20 8.46 26.02
C ALA A 57 45.60 8.99 26.39
N PRO A 58 46.70 8.46 25.81
CA PRO A 58 48.04 8.98 26.04
C PRO A 58 48.19 10.48 25.74
N GLU A 59 47.46 10.99 24.74
CA GLU A 59 47.42 12.40 24.35
C GLU A 59 46.70 13.29 25.38
N ALA A 60 45.98 12.68 26.32
CA ALA A 60 45.29 13.36 27.40
C ALA A 60 46.16 13.48 28.68
N ASP A 61 47.45 13.14 28.60
CA ASP A 61 48.38 13.32 29.71
C ASP A 61 48.54 14.81 30.08
N GLY A 62 48.66 15.10 31.37
CA GLY A 62 48.72 16.46 31.91
C GLY A 62 47.38 17.20 32.07
N TYR A 63 46.28 16.68 31.52
CA TYR A 63 44.93 17.23 31.77
C TYR A 63 44.33 16.67 33.06
N THR A 64 43.83 17.56 33.93
CA THR A 64 43.33 17.22 35.27
C THR A 64 41.85 17.50 35.46
N GLN A 65 41.24 18.29 34.57
CA GLN A 65 39.83 18.66 34.61
C GLN A 65 39.17 18.44 33.26
N ILE A 66 37.99 17.81 33.27
CA ILE A 66 37.08 17.71 32.14
C ILE A 66 35.89 18.63 32.44
N LEU A 67 35.60 19.54 31.53
CA LEU A 67 34.52 20.50 31.62
C LEU A 67 33.50 20.21 30.53
N LEU A 68 32.24 19.99 30.91
CA LEU A 68 31.10 19.92 29.99
C LEU A 68 30.17 21.09 30.29
N GLY A 69 30.08 22.01 29.34
CA GLY A 69 29.13 23.11 29.40
C GLY A 69 27.76 22.68 28.88
N LEU A 70 26.73 23.10 29.60
CA LEU A 70 25.32 22.87 29.32
C LEU A 70 24.57 24.21 29.32
N LEU A 71 23.60 24.34 28.43
CA LEU A 71 22.53 25.31 28.56
C LEU A 71 21.32 24.60 29.15
N MET A 72 20.84 25.12 30.28
CA MET A 72 19.69 24.57 30.99
C MET A 72 18.37 24.99 30.28
N PRO A 73 17.23 24.33 30.58
CA PRO A 73 15.97 24.62 29.89
C PRO A 73 15.46 26.06 30.06
N ASP A 74 15.89 26.76 31.12
CA ASP A 74 15.61 28.17 31.40
C ASP A 74 16.61 29.13 30.73
N GLY A 75 17.58 28.62 29.97
CA GLY A 75 18.65 29.38 29.33
C GLY A 75 19.82 29.71 30.25
N ALA A 76 19.84 29.24 31.50
CA ALA A 76 20.98 29.45 32.39
C ALA A 76 22.17 28.56 31.98
N PRO A 77 23.41 29.08 32.00
CA PRO A 77 24.60 28.28 31.76
C PRO A 77 24.94 27.42 32.99
N LEU A 78 25.34 26.17 32.75
CA LEU A 78 25.85 25.25 33.76
C LEU A 78 27.12 24.56 33.24
N THR A 79 28.23 24.67 33.97
CA THR A 79 29.43 23.89 33.68
C THR A 79 29.61 22.76 34.69
N LEU A 80 29.69 21.53 34.19
CA LEU A 80 30.09 20.35 34.94
C LEU A 80 31.61 20.24 34.89
N VAL A 81 32.28 20.18 36.04
CA VAL A 81 33.72 19.94 36.14
C VAL A 81 33.95 18.61 36.84
N ARG A 82 34.63 17.67 36.17
CA ARG A 82 34.92 16.33 36.69
C ARG A 82 36.39 16.00 36.41
N ALA A 83 37.11 15.52 37.40
CA ALA A 83 38.45 14.99 37.19
C ALA A 83 38.37 13.54 36.66
N PRO A 84 39.31 13.09 35.81
CA PRO A 84 39.39 11.70 35.37
C PRO A 84 39.38 10.73 36.56
N GLU A 85 38.78 9.55 36.39
CA GLU A 85 38.70 8.49 37.42
C GLU A 85 37.99 8.89 38.73
N THR A 86 37.34 10.06 38.79
CA THR A 86 36.58 10.50 39.98
C THR A 86 35.08 10.34 39.80
N ASN A 87 34.35 10.17 40.91
CA ASN A 87 32.89 10.17 40.93
C ASN A 87 32.30 11.50 41.43
N SER A 88 33.14 12.49 41.73
CA SER A 88 32.70 13.82 42.18
C SER A 88 32.57 14.75 40.98
N ILE A 89 31.42 15.41 40.84
CA ILE A 89 31.19 16.43 39.81
C ILE A 89 30.93 17.75 40.51
N HIS A 90 31.70 18.76 40.12
CA HIS A 90 31.62 20.12 40.60
C HIS A 90 30.73 20.91 39.63
N LEU A 91 29.68 21.53 40.14
CA LEU A 91 28.72 22.31 39.38
C LEU A 91 29.05 23.80 39.51
N HIS A 92 29.09 24.49 38.37
CA HIS A 92 29.27 25.94 38.31
C HIS A 92 28.17 26.57 37.46
N ASN A 93 27.43 27.54 37.98
CA ASN A 93 26.31 28.21 37.28
C ASN A 93 26.79 29.31 36.32
N GLU A 94 27.83 29.01 35.54
CA GLU A 94 28.46 29.90 34.57
C GLU A 94 29.02 29.06 33.41
N ASP A 95 29.28 29.68 32.26
CA ASP A 95 29.97 29.06 31.11
C ASP A 95 31.49 29.16 31.30
N LEU A 96 32.12 28.09 31.80
CA LEU A 96 33.55 28.04 32.10
C LEU A 96 34.28 27.16 31.10
N ARG A 97 35.22 27.75 30.35
CA ARG A 97 35.91 27.07 29.24
C ARG A 97 37.42 26.92 29.43
N ASP A 98 37.92 27.20 30.62
CA ASP A 98 39.34 27.12 30.99
C ASP A 98 39.47 26.50 32.40
N GLN A 99 40.70 26.27 32.86
CA GLN A 99 40.96 25.62 34.15
C GLN A 99 40.26 26.35 35.31
N VAL A 100 39.53 25.60 36.13
CA VAL A 100 38.73 26.13 37.24
C VAL A 100 39.47 25.94 38.56
N ILE A 101 39.79 27.05 39.23
CA ILE A 101 40.55 27.07 40.50
C ILE A 101 39.66 27.58 41.67
N ARG A 102 38.39 27.90 41.39
CA ARG A 102 37.43 28.43 42.37
C ARG A 102 36.55 27.34 42.99
N THR A 103 35.91 27.66 44.10
CA THR A 103 34.94 26.77 44.77
C THR A 103 33.70 26.54 43.90
N PRO A 104 33.17 25.31 43.84
CA PRO A 104 31.94 25.03 43.12
C PRO A 104 30.69 25.56 43.83
N ASP A 105 29.66 25.88 43.05
CA ASP A 105 28.35 26.29 43.58
C ASP A 105 27.64 25.10 44.23
N ALA A 106 27.85 23.90 43.68
CA ALA A 106 27.40 22.64 44.26
C ALA A 106 28.33 21.47 43.89
N THR A 107 28.29 20.41 44.69
CA THR A 107 29.01 19.16 44.40
C THR A 107 28.02 18.00 44.41
N VAL A 108 28.07 17.17 43.37
CA VAL A 108 27.18 16.02 43.19
C VAL A 108 27.96 14.76 42.86
N THR A 109 27.39 13.59 43.11
CA THR A 109 27.99 12.32 42.65
C THR A 109 27.60 12.02 41.21
N ALA A 110 28.55 11.60 40.39
CA ALA A 110 28.36 11.17 39.00
C ALA A 110 27.42 9.96 38.90
N VAL A 111 27.69 8.92 39.69
CA VAL A 111 26.91 7.67 39.67
C VAL A 111 25.75 7.78 40.66
N HIS A 112 24.53 7.63 40.14
CA HIS A 112 23.32 7.54 40.95
C HIS A 112 23.12 6.10 41.45
N ASN A 113 22.99 5.93 42.76
CA ASN A 113 22.45 4.70 43.36
C ASN A 113 21.20 5.03 44.16
N ALA A 114 20.41 4.01 44.54
CA ALA A 114 19.15 4.20 45.25
C ALA A 114 19.26 4.94 46.60
N ARG A 115 20.47 5.14 47.14
CA ARG A 115 20.75 5.90 48.37
C ARG A 115 21.30 7.30 48.09
N SER A 116 21.68 7.62 46.85
CA SER A 116 22.24 8.91 46.47
C SER A 116 21.15 9.98 46.56
N LYS A 117 21.19 10.80 47.62
CA LYS A 117 20.27 11.95 47.77
C LYS A 117 20.70 13.18 46.96
N ASN A 118 21.93 13.18 46.44
CA ASN A 118 22.56 14.31 45.75
C ASN A 118 23.45 13.81 44.59
N SER A 119 22.86 13.53 43.44
CA SER A 119 23.54 13.05 42.23
C SER A 119 23.31 13.97 41.03
N LEU A 120 24.19 13.90 40.03
CA LEU A 120 24.02 14.61 38.76
C LEU A 120 22.67 14.25 38.10
N SER A 121 22.33 12.96 38.13
CA SER A 121 21.05 12.48 37.60
C SER A 121 19.86 13.19 38.22
N ILE A 122 19.81 13.33 39.55
CA ILE A 122 18.70 14.02 40.22
C ILE A 122 18.68 15.50 39.85
N HIS A 123 19.87 16.14 39.79
CA HIS A 123 19.99 17.55 39.48
C HIS A 123 19.46 17.87 38.06
N LEU A 124 19.90 17.13 37.06
CA LEU A 124 19.49 17.35 35.67
C LEU A 124 18.05 16.91 35.39
N LEU A 125 17.59 15.78 35.96
CA LEU A 125 16.19 15.38 35.81
C LEU A 125 15.23 16.38 36.44
N ARG A 126 15.59 16.99 37.59
CA ARG A 126 14.76 18.05 38.20
C ARG A 126 14.67 19.28 37.31
N ALA A 127 15.78 19.70 36.71
CA ALA A 127 15.77 20.81 35.76
C ALA A 127 14.90 20.53 34.52
N LEU A 128 14.83 19.28 34.09
CA LEU A 128 13.98 18.82 32.98
C LEU A 128 12.51 18.58 33.37
N GLY A 129 12.12 18.78 34.64
CA GLY A 129 10.77 18.47 35.12
C GLY A 129 10.47 16.97 35.21
N LEU A 130 11.52 16.13 35.22
CA LEU A 130 11.45 14.67 35.28
C LEU A 130 11.64 14.10 36.70
N ASP A 131 11.73 14.98 37.70
CA ASP A 131 11.72 14.60 39.12
C ASP A 131 10.42 13.83 39.43
N GLY A 132 10.55 12.68 40.11
CA GLY A 132 9.41 11.88 40.55
C GLY A 132 8.81 10.95 39.50
N ILE A 133 9.26 11.00 38.24
CA ILE A 133 8.86 10.00 37.24
C ILE A 133 9.37 8.63 37.68
N LEU A 134 8.44 7.68 37.78
CA LEU A 134 8.72 6.30 38.08
C LEU A 134 8.63 5.47 36.81
N ILE A 135 9.51 4.49 36.71
CA ILE A 135 9.50 3.47 35.66
C ILE A 135 9.47 2.08 36.30
N ARG A 136 8.94 1.11 35.56
CA ARG A 136 8.82 -0.27 36.04
C ARG A 136 10.19 -0.94 36.06
N LYS A 137 10.58 -1.54 37.20
CA LYS A 137 11.87 -2.24 37.32
C LYS A 137 11.77 -3.74 37.03
N ASN A 138 10.60 -4.35 37.16
CA ASN A 138 10.41 -5.79 36.99
C ASN A 138 8.97 -6.15 36.57
N GLU A 139 8.80 -7.37 36.05
CA GLU A 139 7.48 -7.91 35.67
C GLU A 139 6.50 -7.99 36.85
N ALA A 140 7.01 -8.01 38.09
CA ALA A 140 6.19 -8.03 39.31
C ALA A 140 5.51 -6.67 39.60
N GLY A 141 5.72 -5.64 38.76
CA GLY A 141 5.12 -4.32 38.87
C GLY A 141 5.83 -3.39 39.85
N GLY A 142 6.98 -3.81 40.40
CA GLY A 142 7.80 -2.91 41.21
C GLY A 142 8.30 -1.76 40.35
N THR A 143 8.34 -0.56 40.91
CA THR A 143 8.87 0.62 40.24
C THR A 143 10.17 1.11 40.85
N ARG A 144 10.88 1.96 40.11
CA ARG A 144 12.03 2.74 40.55
C ARG A 144 11.98 4.13 39.92
N PRO A 145 12.61 5.15 40.51
CA PRO A 145 12.79 6.44 39.86
C PRO A 145 13.53 6.30 38.52
N LEU A 146 13.13 7.11 37.55
CA LEU A 146 13.87 7.35 36.31
C LEU A 146 15.27 7.86 36.65
N ALA A 147 16.28 7.36 35.96
CA ALA A 147 17.65 7.84 36.08
C ALA A 147 18.10 8.47 34.75
N LEU A 148 19.02 9.42 34.81
CA LEU A 148 19.53 10.12 33.63
C LEU A 148 20.15 9.15 32.61
N ALA A 149 20.84 8.11 33.07
CA ALA A 149 21.40 7.08 32.21
C ALA A 149 20.35 6.29 31.41
N ASP A 150 19.10 6.24 31.87
CA ASP A 150 17.99 5.65 31.12
C ASP A 150 17.65 6.48 29.87
N LEU A 151 17.96 7.77 29.86
CA LEU A 151 17.75 8.68 28.73
C LEU A 151 19.01 8.87 27.89
N VAL A 152 20.18 8.97 28.53
CA VAL A 152 21.45 9.29 27.85
C VAL A 152 21.76 8.31 26.73
N HIS A 153 21.55 7.00 26.92
CA HIS A 153 21.87 6.02 25.88
C HIS A 153 20.92 6.04 24.66
N LEU A 154 19.77 6.71 24.77
CA LEU A 154 18.81 6.94 23.69
C LEU A 154 19.05 8.26 22.96
N SER A 155 19.93 9.12 23.48
CA SER A 155 20.32 10.39 22.87
C SER A 155 21.79 10.38 22.43
N LEU A 156 22.66 9.63 23.12
CA LEU A 156 24.09 9.49 22.84
C LEU A 156 24.39 8.04 22.49
N VAL A 157 24.79 7.81 21.24
CA VAL A 157 25.07 6.48 20.69
C VAL A 157 26.53 6.40 20.24
N THR A 158 27.29 5.53 20.89
CA THR A 158 28.70 5.25 20.56
C THR A 158 28.82 4.35 19.33
N GLU A 159 29.97 4.36 18.65
CA GLU A 159 30.19 3.57 17.42
C GLU A 159 29.85 2.08 17.60
N ASN A 160 30.33 1.47 18.69
CA ASN A 160 30.06 0.06 19.02
C ASN A 160 28.56 -0.24 19.18
N ARG A 161 27.81 0.69 19.75
CA ARG A 161 26.35 0.59 19.90
C ARG A 161 25.65 0.80 18.56
N MET A 162 26.15 1.73 17.75
CA MET A 162 25.59 2.09 16.45
C MET A 162 25.54 0.86 15.52
N VAL A 163 26.65 0.14 15.37
CA VAL A 163 26.75 -1.05 14.51
C VAL A 163 26.35 -2.37 15.18
N GLY A 164 26.11 -2.34 16.49
CA GLY A 164 25.88 -3.52 17.34
C GLY A 164 24.54 -4.21 17.08
N GLN A 165 24.43 -5.49 17.46
CA GLN A 165 23.20 -6.27 17.32
C GLN A 165 22.18 -6.04 18.44
N VAL A 166 22.60 -5.49 19.58
CA VAL A 166 21.68 -5.17 20.68
C VAL A 166 20.68 -4.12 20.20
N PRO A 167 19.36 -4.31 20.40
CA PRO A 167 18.36 -3.37 19.94
C PRO A 167 18.56 -1.95 20.51
N PRO A 168 18.18 -0.89 19.78
CA PRO A 168 18.42 0.50 20.17
C PRO A 168 17.89 0.85 21.57
N VAL A 169 16.69 0.36 21.91
CA VAL A 169 16.02 0.62 23.20
C VAL A 169 16.73 -0.04 24.38
N LEU A 170 17.45 -1.14 24.15
CA LEU A 170 18.06 -1.91 25.23
C LEU A 170 19.51 -1.47 25.41
N ARG A 171 19.89 -1.05 26.62
CA ARG A 171 21.26 -0.57 26.89
C ARG A 171 22.28 -1.71 26.83
N THR A 172 21.95 -2.86 27.44
CA THR A 172 22.83 -4.04 27.51
C THR A 172 22.21 -5.31 26.94
N GLY A 173 20.88 -5.32 26.69
CA GLY A 173 20.15 -6.51 26.23
C GLY A 173 19.94 -7.58 27.33
N THR A 174 20.27 -7.28 28.59
CA THR A 174 20.09 -8.24 29.69
C THR A 174 18.63 -8.31 30.12
N ALA A 175 18.18 -9.52 30.50
CA ALA A 175 16.81 -9.73 30.99
C ALA A 175 16.49 -8.91 32.26
N ALA A 176 17.51 -8.55 33.05
CA ALA A 176 17.36 -7.78 34.28
C ALA A 176 16.98 -6.31 34.04
N THR A 177 17.47 -5.69 32.96
CA THR A 177 17.20 -4.27 32.65
C THR A 177 16.08 -4.07 31.65
N ARG A 178 15.75 -5.11 30.86
CA ARG A 178 14.75 -5.06 29.78
C ARG A 178 13.43 -4.42 30.20
N THR A 179 12.87 -4.80 31.35
CA THR A 179 11.58 -4.23 31.78
C THR A 179 11.65 -2.71 32.02
N ALA A 180 12.76 -2.23 32.57
CA ALA A 180 12.96 -0.80 32.81
C ALA A 180 13.20 -0.05 31.50
N GLU A 181 14.00 -0.60 30.60
CA GLU A 181 14.28 -0.03 29.27
C GLU A 181 12.99 0.09 28.43
N LEU A 182 12.14 -0.94 28.42
CA LEU A 182 10.84 -0.89 27.75
C LEU A 182 9.88 0.13 28.39
N SER A 183 9.89 0.23 29.72
CA SER A 183 9.09 1.22 30.45
C SER A 183 9.55 2.66 30.14
N VAL A 184 10.85 2.88 29.93
CA VAL A 184 11.40 4.16 29.47
C VAL A 184 10.93 4.48 28.06
N MET A 185 10.99 3.52 27.12
CA MET A 185 10.47 3.72 25.76
C MET A 185 8.98 4.10 25.78
N ARG A 186 8.17 3.38 26.56
CA ARG A 186 6.74 3.73 26.75
C ARG A 186 6.59 5.13 27.30
N PHE A 187 7.34 5.49 28.34
CA PHE A 187 7.32 6.83 28.93
C PHE A 187 7.66 7.91 27.89
N LEU A 188 8.68 7.71 27.06
CA LEU A 188 9.07 8.66 26.02
C LEU A 188 7.98 8.84 24.95
N LEU A 189 7.33 7.76 24.52
CA LEU A 189 6.30 7.82 23.48
C LEU A 189 4.92 8.27 24.00
N THR A 190 4.62 8.07 25.29
CA THR A 190 3.30 8.38 25.87
C THR A 190 3.30 9.61 26.78
N GLY A 191 4.46 10.02 27.28
CA GLY A 191 4.58 11.03 28.33
C GLY A 191 4.20 10.54 29.74
N GLU A 192 3.72 9.30 29.89
CA GLU A 192 3.15 8.80 31.14
C GLU A 192 4.08 7.84 31.87
N GLY A 193 4.52 8.23 33.08
CA GLY A 193 5.27 7.34 33.99
C GLY A 193 4.45 6.14 34.48
N ASP A 194 5.11 5.23 35.20
CA ASP A 194 4.46 4.12 35.89
C ASP A 194 3.97 4.55 37.29
N PRO A 195 2.82 4.05 37.77
CA PRO A 195 2.34 4.36 39.11
C PRO A 195 3.22 3.73 40.21
N ALA A 196 3.29 4.35 41.38
CA ALA A 196 3.97 3.77 42.55
C ALA A 196 3.20 2.54 43.06
N VAL A 197 3.78 1.34 42.93
CA VAL A 197 3.17 0.10 43.45
C VAL A 197 4.06 -0.49 44.55
N GLU A 198 3.58 -0.48 45.79
CA GLU A 198 4.32 -1.01 46.95
C GLU A 198 4.17 -2.54 47.12
N THR A 199 3.12 -3.16 46.60
CA THR A 199 2.91 -4.62 46.70
C THR A 199 2.15 -5.18 45.50
N GLY A 200 2.77 -6.10 44.78
CA GLY A 200 2.13 -6.87 43.71
C GLY A 200 1.26 -8.02 44.26
N PRO A 201 0.30 -8.56 43.48
CA PRO A 201 -0.64 -9.60 43.93
C PRO A 201 0.06 -10.92 44.34
N ASN A 202 -0.59 -11.80 45.11
CA ASN A 202 -0.01 -13.10 45.52
C ASN A 202 0.22 -14.05 44.33
N ALA A 203 1.22 -14.94 44.44
CA ALA A 203 1.72 -15.80 43.35
C ALA A 203 0.65 -16.68 42.65
N GLY A 204 -0.44 -17.01 43.34
CA GLY A 204 -1.56 -17.78 42.78
C GLY A 204 -2.38 -17.02 41.74
N GLN A 205 -2.72 -15.75 42.00
CA GLN A 205 -3.44 -14.90 41.04
C GLN A 205 -2.57 -14.55 39.83
N ARG A 206 -1.26 -14.38 40.04
CA ARG A 206 -0.30 -14.18 38.93
C ARG A 206 -0.24 -15.38 38.00
N ARG A 207 -0.31 -16.62 38.50
CA ARG A 207 -0.29 -17.82 37.65
C ARG A 207 -1.52 -17.92 36.75
N VAL A 208 -2.71 -17.61 37.28
CA VAL A 208 -3.95 -17.66 36.51
C VAL A 208 -3.99 -16.56 35.45
N HIS A 209 -3.65 -15.32 35.82
CA HIS A 209 -3.59 -14.21 34.85
C HIS A 209 -2.49 -14.40 33.83
N LYS A 210 -1.31 -14.89 34.22
CA LYS A 210 -0.23 -15.24 33.28
C LYS A 210 -0.69 -16.32 32.30
N GLY A 211 -1.42 -17.34 32.76
CA GLY A 211 -1.97 -18.38 31.87
C GLY A 211 -3.01 -17.84 30.88
N GLN A 212 -3.89 -16.95 31.32
CA GLN A 212 -4.88 -16.30 30.45
C GLN A 212 -4.24 -15.34 29.44
N ILE A 213 -3.24 -14.55 29.88
CA ILE A 213 -2.48 -13.66 29.01
C ILE A 213 -1.68 -14.47 27.99
N GLN A 214 -1.00 -15.54 28.40
CA GLN A 214 -0.29 -16.43 27.48
C GLN A 214 -1.21 -17.07 26.45
N LEU A 215 -2.43 -17.45 26.84
CA LEU A 215 -3.43 -17.96 25.91
C LEU A 215 -3.86 -16.88 24.90
N LEU A 216 -4.09 -15.65 25.36
CA LEU A 216 -4.43 -14.52 24.48
C LEU A 216 -3.26 -14.16 23.56
N ASP A 217 -2.02 -14.18 24.05
CA ASP A 217 -0.82 -13.97 23.25
C ASP A 217 -0.68 -15.05 22.18
N GLN A 218 -0.90 -16.32 22.52
CA GLN A 218 -0.91 -17.41 21.54
C GLN A 218 -2.02 -17.24 20.51
N LEU A 219 -3.23 -16.86 20.91
CA LEU A 219 -4.33 -16.60 19.99
C LEU A 219 -4.04 -15.41 19.07
N ALA A 220 -3.43 -14.34 19.60
CA ALA A 220 -3.01 -13.20 18.80
C ALA A 220 -1.93 -13.58 17.79
N ILE A 221 -0.91 -14.35 18.21
CA ILE A 221 0.14 -14.88 17.31
C ILE A 221 -0.46 -15.78 16.23
N ASP A 222 -1.36 -16.69 16.60
CA ASP A 222 -2.02 -17.59 15.66
C ASP A 222 -2.87 -16.82 14.64
N LEU A 223 -3.58 -15.76 15.05
CA LEU A 223 -4.34 -14.90 14.14
C LEU A 223 -3.42 -14.05 13.25
N SER A 224 -2.35 -13.49 13.81
CA SER A 224 -1.35 -12.74 13.04
C SER A 224 -0.67 -13.61 12.00
N SER A 225 -0.44 -14.89 12.27
CA SER A 225 0.13 -15.83 11.29
C SER A 225 -0.81 -16.16 10.11
N LYS A 226 -2.11 -15.83 10.23
CA LYS A 226 -3.11 -16.01 9.17
C LYS A 226 -3.27 -14.78 8.27
N LEU A 227 -2.65 -13.65 8.61
CA LEU A 227 -2.56 -12.50 7.72
C LEU A 227 -1.70 -12.89 6.50
N ALA A 228 -2.22 -12.70 5.29
CA ALA A 228 -1.52 -13.08 4.07
C ALA A 228 -0.56 -11.99 3.60
N THR A 229 -0.83 -10.74 3.98
CA THR A 229 0.00 -9.57 3.69
C THR A 229 0.60 -8.96 4.96
N GLN A 230 1.62 -8.11 4.81
CA GLN A 230 2.16 -7.25 5.87
C GLN A 230 1.54 -5.84 5.84
N GLU A 231 0.41 -5.67 5.13
CA GLU A 231 -0.30 -4.40 5.07
C GLU A 231 -0.91 -4.08 6.46
N ASN A 232 -0.91 -2.80 6.84
CA ASN A 232 -1.58 -2.36 8.07
C ASN A 232 -3.07 -2.04 7.82
N ASP A 233 -3.86 -1.91 8.89
CA ASP A 233 -5.30 -1.63 8.85
C ASP A 233 -5.66 -0.42 7.96
N ARG A 234 -4.85 0.64 7.97
CA ARG A 234 -5.07 1.82 7.14
C ARG A 234 -4.87 1.50 5.65
N GLN A 235 -3.79 0.81 5.30
CA GLN A 235 -3.49 0.40 3.93
C GLN A 235 -4.57 -0.52 3.36
N LEU A 236 -5.05 -1.48 4.15
CA LEU A 236 -6.16 -2.37 3.75
C LEU A 236 -7.46 -1.60 3.52
N ARG A 237 -7.78 -0.59 4.36
CA ARG A 237 -8.94 0.29 4.13
C ARG A 237 -8.80 1.13 2.86
N ASP A 238 -7.63 1.69 2.59
CA ASP A 238 -7.37 2.46 1.37
C ASP A 238 -7.47 1.57 0.11
N ARG A 239 -6.98 0.32 0.19
CA ARG A 239 -7.15 -0.68 -0.87
C ARG A 239 -8.63 -1.06 -1.07
N LEU A 240 -9.38 -1.27 0.01
CA LEU A 240 -10.82 -1.56 -0.04
C LEU A 240 -11.61 -0.43 -0.72
N ILE A 241 -11.26 0.83 -0.45
CA ILE A 241 -11.87 2.00 -1.12
C ILE A 241 -11.61 1.96 -2.64
N ARG A 242 -10.36 1.68 -3.06
CA ARG A 242 -10.02 1.57 -4.49
C ARG A 242 -10.78 0.44 -5.18
N ILE A 243 -10.88 -0.74 -4.56
CA ILE A 243 -11.63 -1.87 -5.10
C ILE A 243 -13.12 -1.55 -5.22
N ARG A 244 -13.71 -0.89 -4.22
CA ARG A 244 -15.12 -0.44 -4.28
C ARG A 244 -15.36 0.55 -5.41
N GLY A 245 -14.46 1.51 -5.62
CA GLY A 245 -14.52 2.42 -6.76
C GLY A 245 -14.47 1.68 -8.10
N ALA A 246 -13.53 0.74 -8.26
CA ALA A 246 -13.44 -0.07 -9.48
C ALA A 246 -14.70 -0.92 -9.75
N LEU A 247 -15.32 -1.48 -8.70
CA LEU A 247 -16.60 -2.22 -8.82
C LEU A 247 -17.76 -1.31 -9.23
N GLU A 248 -17.82 -0.09 -8.71
CA GLU A 248 -18.82 0.91 -9.10
C GLU A 248 -18.65 1.32 -10.57
N ASP A 249 -17.42 1.57 -10.99
CA ASP A 249 -17.07 1.93 -12.38
C ASP A 249 -17.47 0.84 -13.38
N GLN A 250 -17.33 -0.44 -13.01
CA GLN A 250 -17.70 -1.58 -13.86
C GLN A 250 -19.22 -1.83 -13.94
N SER A 251 -20.00 -1.32 -12.98
CA SER A 251 -21.44 -1.55 -12.93
C SER A 251 -22.21 -0.86 -14.06
N GLY A 252 -21.72 0.29 -14.54
CA GLY A 252 -22.31 1.04 -15.66
C GLY A 252 -22.17 0.32 -17.00
N PRO A 253 -20.94 0.00 -17.45
CA PRO A 253 -20.68 -0.76 -18.67
C PRO A 253 -21.45 -2.08 -18.73
N LEU A 254 -21.46 -2.85 -17.63
CA LEU A 254 -22.16 -4.13 -17.58
C LEU A 254 -23.67 -3.98 -17.78
N ARG A 255 -24.30 -2.94 -17.22
CA ARG A 255 -25.72 -2.64 -17.47
C ARG A 255 -25.97 -2.27 -18.93
N GLN A 256 -25.12 -1.42 -19.49
CA GLN A 256 -25.26 -0.96 -20.87
C GLN A 256 -25.15 -2.11 -21.89
N VAL A 257 -24.16 -3.00 -21.70
CA VAL A 257 -23.98 -4.16 -22.60
C VAL A 257 -25.14 -5.15 -22.45
N ASN A 258 -25.63 -5.41 -21.23
CA ASN A 258 -26.79 -6.28 -21.04
C ASN A 258 -28.07 -5.73 -21.68
N GLU A 259 -28.28 -4.41 -21.63
CA GLU A 259 -29.43 -3.79 -22.29
C GLU A 259 -29.32 -3.90 -23.81
N SER A 260 -28.14 -3.59 -24.36
CA SER A 260 -27.85 -3.75 -25.79
C SER A 260 -28.06 -5.20 -26.26
N HIS A 261 -27.67 -6.17 -25.44
CA HIS A 261 -27.89 -7.59 -25.71
C HIS A 261 -29.38 -7.96 -25.72
N ARG A 262 -30.18 -7.45 -24.77
CA ARG A 262 -31.64 -7.65 -24.78
C ARG A 262 -32.29 -7.05 -26.00
N GLU A 263 -31.89 -5.85 -26.40
CA GLU A 263 -32.39 -5.19 -27.61
C GLU A 263 -32.06 -5.98 -28.88
N ALA A 264 -30.83 -6.50 -28.99
CA ALA A 264 -30.41 -7.35 -30.11
C ALA A 264 -31.20 -8.67 -30.18
N VAL A 265 -31.37 -9.37 -29.05
CA VAL A 265 -32.16 -10.60 -28.97
C VAL A 265 -33.63 -10.35 -29.34
N ASN A 266 -34.22 -9.26 -28.85
CA ASN A 266 -35.59 -8.88 -29.20
C ASN A 266 -35.73 -8.57 -30.69
N SER A 267 -34.76 -7.86 -31.27
CA SER A 267 -34.74 -7.52 -32.70
C SER A 267 -34.64 -8.78 -33.56
N ARG A 268 -33.72 -9.70 -33.22
CA ARG A 268 -33.59 -11.01 -33.87
C ARG A 268 -34.89 -11.80 -33.82
N MET A 269 -35.54 -11.84 -32.66
CA MET A 269 -36.80 -12.57 -32.47
C MET A 269 -37.93 -11.97 -33.31
N ASN A 270 -37.99 -10.65 -33.45
CA ASN A 270 -38.96 -9.98 -34.31
C ASN A 270 -38.72 -10.32 -35.79
N THR A 271 -37.47 -10.26 -36.27
CA THR A 271 -37.10 -10.64 -37.65
C THR A 271 -37.40 -12.10 -37.94
N ALA A 272 -37.16 -13.00 -36.98
CA ALA A 272 -37.52 -14.42 -37.12
C ALA A 272 -39.02 -14.66 -37.24
N ARG A 273 -39.86 -13.87 -36.54
CA ARG A 273 -41.32 -13.93 -36.72
C ARG A 273 -41.75 -13.40 -38.09
N GLU A 274 -41.10 -12.34 -38.59
CA GLU A 274 -41.35 -11.85 -39.95
C GLU A 274 -40.97 -12.90 -41.00
N LEU A 275 -39.81 -13.55 -40.85
CA LEU A 275 -39.36 -14.61 -41.76
C LEU A 275 -40.36 -15.77 -41.82
N ALA A 276 -40.87 -16.21 -40.66
CA ALA A 276 -41.88 -17.28 -40.60
C ALA A 276 -43.18 -16.89 -41.33
N ALA A 277 -43.64 -15.64 -41.17
CA ALA A 277 -44.83 -15.14 -41.87
C ALA A 277 -44.60 -15.02 -43.39
N LEU A 278 -43.39 -14.63 -43.82
CA LEU A 278 -43.01 -14.59 -45.23
C LEU A 278 -42.97 -16.00 -45.85
N ASP A 279 -42.43 -16.99 -45.13
CA ASP A 279 -42.37 -18.40 -45.58
C ASP A 279 -43.78 -19.00 -45.72
N GLU A 280 -44.69 -18.70 -44.79
CA GLU A 280 -46.09 -19.11 -44.86
C GLU A 280 -46.77 -18.51 -46.11
N ARG A 281 -46.60 -17.20 -46.34
CA ARG A 281 -47.19 -16.52 -47.49
C ARG A 281 -46.60 -16.99 -48.83
N LEU A 282 -45.29 -17.24 -48.88
CA LEU A 282 -44.65 -17.81 -50.07
C LEU A 282 -45.21 -19.18 -50.43
N THR A 283 -45.48 -20.01 -49.42
CA THR A 283 -46.08 -21.33 -49.62
C THR A 283 -47.49 -21.21 -50.18
N GLU A 284 -48.31 -20.29 -49.64
CA GLU A 284 -49.66 -20.01 -50.13
C GLU A 284 -49.65 -19.50 -51.59
N VAL A 285 -48.83 -18.50 -51.90
CA VAL A 285 -48.70 -17.92 -53.25
C VAL A 285 -48.19 -18.98 -54.24
N SER A 286 -47.23 -19.82 -53.84
CA SER A 286 -46.72 -20.90 -54.67
C SER A 286 -47.77 -21.96 -54.99
N ASP A 287 -48.63 -22.32 -54.04
CA ASP A 287 -49.74 -23.27 -54.26
C ASP A 287 -50.80 -22.66 -55.19
N LEU A 288 -51.17 -21.39 -54.99
CA LEU A 288 -52.10 -20.66 -55.86
C LEU A 288 -51.58 -20.57 -57.29
N LEU A 289 -50.32 -20.18 -57.48
CA LEU A 289 -49.67 -20.14 -58.80
C LEU A 289 -49.68 -21.52 -59.47
N GLY A 290 -49.38 -22.59 -58.73
CA GLY A 290 -49.45 -23.96 -59.25
C GLY A 290 -50.85 -24.34 -59.76
N ARG A 291 -51.89 -24.01 -58.99
CA ARG A 291 -53.29 -24.26 -59.37
C ARG A 291 -53.74 -23.42 -60.56
N PHE A 292 -53.38 -22.14 -60.61
CA PHE A 292 -53.75 -21.25 -61.71
C PHE A 292 -53.01 -21.56 -63.00
N ARG A 293 -51.73 -21.95 -62.95
CA ARG A 293 -51.01 -22.42 -64.14
C ARG A 293 -51.58 -23.73 -64.69
N LEU A 294 -52.07 -24.62 -63.82
CA LEU A 294 -52.79 -25.82 -64.25
C LEU A 294 -54.12 -25.46 -64.94
N LEU A 295 -54.87 -24.51 -64.37
CA LEU A 295 -56.12 -24.02 -64.96
C LEU A 295 -55.87 -23.32 -66.31
N GLU A 296 -54.79 -22.54 -66.42
CA GLU A 296 -54.36 -21.91 -67.66
C GLU A 296 -54.06 -22.97 -68.74
N ALA A 297 -53.29 -24.01 -68.39
CA ALA A 297 -52.99 -25.12 -69.30
C ALA A 297 -54.26 -25.84 -69.75
N GLN A 298 -55.23 -26.02 -68.84
CA GLN A 298 -56.53 -26.61 -69.16
C GLN A 298 -57.31 -25.72 -70.15
N TYR A 299 -57.43 -24.42 -69.89
CA TYR A 299 -58.12 -23.50 -70.80
C TYR A 299 -57.46 -23.43 -72.18
N ARG A 300 -56.13 -23.42 -72.25
CA ARG A 300 -55.41 -23.48 -73.53
C ARG A 300 -55.71 -24.78 -74.28
N SER A 301 -55.66 -25.92 -73.59
CA SER A 301 -56.00 -27.22 -74.18
C SER A 301 -57.46 -27.31 -74.64
N ASP A 302 -58.40 -26.76 -73.86
CA ASP A 302 -59.81 -26.71 -74.21
C ASP A 302 -60.05 -25.79 -75.44
N LEU A 303 -59.36 -24.66 -75.54
CA LEU A 303 -59.39 -23.79 -76.72
C LEU A 303 -58.81 -24.48 -77.97
N GLU A 304 -57.69 -25.19 -77.84
CA GLU A 304 -57.13 -26.01 -78.93
C GLU A 304 -58.12 -27.08 -79.38
N ARG A 305 -58.79 -27.75 -78.42
CA ARG A 305 -59.81 -28.76 -78.71
C ARG A 305 -61.02 -28.15 -79.42
N LEU A 306 -61.51 -26.99 -78.99
CA LEU A 306 -62.61 -26.28 -79.64
C LEU A 306 -62.22 -25.81 -81.05
N THR A 307 -60.98 -25.36 -81.23
CA THR A 307 -60.42 -25.00 -82.55
C THR A 307 -60.41 -26.22 -83.48
N MET A 308 -59.91 -27.36 -83.00
CA MET A 308 -59.94 -28.62 -83.75
C MET A 308 -61.36 -29.04 -84.12
N VAL A 309 -62.33 -28.97 -83.19
CA VAL A 309 -63.73 -29.29 -83.46
C VAL A 309 -64.30 -28.37 -84.55
N ASN A 310 -63.98 -27.08 -84.50
CA ASN A 310 -64.41 -26.11 -85.50
C ASN A 310 -63.78 -26.38 -86.88
N GLU A 311 -62.47 -26.62 -86.94
CA GLU A 311 -61.74 -26.93 -88.18
C GLU A 311 -62.21 -28.24 -88.83
N VAL A 312 -62.28 -29.32 -88.04
CA VAL A 312 -62.73 -30.64 -88.50
C VAL A 312 -64.17 -30.57 -88.98
N GLY A 313 -65.05 -29.87 -88.26
CA GLY A 313 -66.43 -29.74 -88.72
C GLY A 313 -66.60 -28.84 -89.93
N SER A 314 -65.70 -27.87 -90.15
CA SER A 314 -65.64 -27.07 -91.38
C SER A 314 -65.17 -27.90 -92.57
N ILE A 315 -64.15 -28.74 -92.38
CA ILE A 315 -63.60 -29.65 -93.41
C ILE A 315 -64.59 -30.74 -93.80
N LEU A 316 -65.22 -31.38 -92.81
CA LEU A 316 -66.20 -32.45 -93.01
C LEU A 316 -67.56 -31.93 -93.53
N GLY A 317 -67.69 -30.61 -93.72
CA GLY A 317 -68.91 -30.00 -94.26
C GLY A 317 -70.08 -29.97 -93.28
N TYR A 318 -69.85 -30.28 -91.99
CA TYR A 318 -70.87 -30.19 -90.94
C TYR A 318 -71.37 -28.74 -90.75
N PHE A 319 -70.59 -27.73 -91.14
CA PHE A 319 -70.94 -26.31 -90.97
C PHE A 319 -71.20 -25.54 -92.27
N LYS A 320 -71.30 -26.22 -93.43
CA LYS A 320 -71.62 -25.59 -94.72
C LYS A 320 -73.05 -25.92 -95.14
N VAL A 321 -73.80 -24.92 -95.58
CA VAL A 321 -75.12 -25.13 -96.21
C VAL A 321 -74.90 -25.64 -97.63
N GLY A 322 -75.21 -26.91 -97.88
CA GLY A 322 -74.95 -27.62 -99.13
C GLY A 322 -75.51 -29.04 -99.12
N THR A 323 -74.94 -29.94 -99.93
CA THR A 323 -75.35 -31.36 -99.99
C THR A 323 -75.17 -32.04 -98.63
N CYS A 324 -76.20 -32.73 -98.13
CA CYS A 324 -76.22 -33.29 -96.77
C CYS A 324 -75.10 -34.32 -96.59
N VAL A 325 -74.24 -34.13 -95.58
CA VAL A 325 -73.06 -34.98 -95.31
C VAL A 325 -73.40 -36.34 -94.70
N PHE A 326 -74.64 -36.56 -94.26
CA PHE A 326 -75.10 -37.85 -93.72
C PHE A 326 -75.82 -38.73 -94.75
N CYS A 327 -76.51 -38.14 -95.73
CA CYS A 327 -77.33 -38.88 -96.70
C CYS A 327 -77.09 -38.53 -98.17
N GLY A 328 -76.29 -37.50 -98.47
CA GLY A 328 -75.94 -37.08 -99.82
C GLY A 328 -77.02 -36.27 -100.55
N ALA A 329 -78.10 -35.85 -99.89
CA ALA A 329 -79.19 -35.11 -100.52
C ALA A 329 -78.81 -33.65 -100.86
N GLU A 330 -79.03 -33.23 -102.12
CA GLU A 330 -78.87 -31.83 -102.55
C GLU A 330 -79.90 -30.90 -101.88
N VAL A 331 -79.57 -29.61 -101.79
CA VAL A 331 -80.31 -28.60 -100.98
C VAL A 331 -81.80 -28.54 -101.34
N GLU A 332 -82.13 -28.74 -102.61
CA GLU A 332 -83.49 -28.74 -103.17
C GLU A 332 -84.31 -30.00 -102.81
N HIS A 333 -83.67 -31.03 -102.25
CA HIS A 333 -84.29 -32.30 -101.85
C HIS A 333 -84.26 -32.54 -100.32
N GLN A 334 -83.82 -31.56 -99.54
CA GLN A 334 -83.82 -31.62 -98.08
C GLN A 334 -85.21 -31.29 -97.52
N GLN A 335 -85.87 -32.26 -96.88
CA GLN A 335 -87.16 -32.04 -96.19
C GLN A 335 -86.96 -31.30 -94.84
N PRO A 336 -87.98 -30.63 -94.28
CA PRO A 336 -87.88 -29.85 -93.04
C PRO A 336 -87.38 -30.62 -91.81
N SER A 337 -87.42 -31.96 -91.84
CA SER A 337 -86.92 -32.85 -90.80
C SER A 337 -85.45 -33.28 -90.97
N HIS A 338 -84.75 -32.83 -92.02
CA HIS A 338 -83.28 -32.89 -92.04
C HIS A 338 -82.79 -31.85 -91.04
N SER A 339 -82.07 -32.27 -89.99
CA SER A 339 -81.68 -31.41 -88.87
C SER A 339 -80.61 -30.38 -89.25
N VAL A 340 -81.01 -29.38 -90.02
CA VAL A 340 -80.27 -28.11 -90.20
C VAL A 340 -80.13 -27.38 -88.84
N GLU A 341 -80.98 -27.74 -87.88
CA GLU A 341 -81.00 -27.21 -86.51
C GLU A 341 -79.82 -27.72 -85.65
N GLU A 342 -79.35 -28.96 -85.81
CA GLU A 342 -78.31 -29.53 -84.93
C GLU A 342 -76.89 -29.06 -85.29
N THR A 343 -76.60 -28.84 -86.57
CA THR A 343 -75.27 -28.41 -87.06
C THR A 343 -75.00 -26.92 -86.83
N THR A 344 -76.00 -26.06 -87.05
CA THR A 344 -75.90 -24.62 -86.80
C THR A 344 -75.84 -24.32 -85.28
N GLN A 345 -76.59 -25.06 -84.47
CA GLN A 345 -76.56 -24.94 -83.01
C GLN A 345 -75.21 -25.39 -82.43
N LEU A 346 -74.58 -26.44 -82.98
CA LEU A 346 -73.26 -26.89 -82.55
C LEU A 346 -72.17 -25.84 -82.84
N TYR A 347 -72.19 -25.21 -84.03
CA TYR A 347 -71.26 -24.14 -84.38
C TYR A 347 -71.38 -22.95 -83.42
N VAL A 348 -72.60 -22.46 -83.19
CA VAL A 348 -72.86 -21.33 -82.27
C VAL A 348 -72.47 -21.70 -80.83
N ALA A 349 -72.68 -22.94 -80.40
CA ALA A 349 -72.26 -23.41 -79.08
C ALA A 349 -70.72 -23.48 -78.93
N VAL A 350 -70.01 -23.95 -79.96
CA VAL A 350 -68.53 -24.01 -79.97
C VAL A 350 -67.93 -22.60 -79.99
N GLU A 351 -68.45 -21.67 -80.80
CA GLU A 351 -68.02 -20.27 -80.78
C GLU A 351 -68.30 -19.60 -79.44
N ALA A 352 -69.49 -19.81 -78.85
CA ALA A 352 -69.83 -19.24 -77.56
C ALA A 352 -68.95 -19.79 -76.43
N GLU A 353 -68.67 -21.09 -76.41
CA GLU A 353 -67.80 -21.70 -75.40
C GLU A 353 -66.33 -21.28 -75.60
N ALA A 354 -65.87 -21.11 -76.84
CA ALA A 354 -64.54 -20.58 -77.14
C ALA A 354 -64.40 -19.12 -76.69
N ALA A 355 -65.39 -18.27 -76.97
CA ALA A 355 -65.41 -16.88 -76.51
C ALA A 355 -65.41 -16.79 -74.98
N LYS A 356 -66.22 -17.63 -74.32
CA LYS A 356 -66.27 -17.72 -72.85
C LYS A 356 -64.94 -18.19 -72.26
N THR A 357 -64.34 -19.24 -72.80
CA THR A 357 -63.05 -19.79 -72.32
C THR A 357 -61.92 -18.80 -72.55
N SER A 358 -61.94 -18.09 -73.69
CA SER A 358 -60.98 -17.02 -73.99
C SER A 358 -61.10 -15.83 -73.03
N ALA A 359 -62.32 -15.43 -72.65
CA ALA A 359 -62.54 -14.40 -71.64
C ALA A 359 -62.02 -14.84 -70.25
N LEU A 360 -62.36 -16.07 -69.82
CA LEU A 360 -61.85 -16.64 -68.56
C LEU A 360 -60.33 -16.73 -68.53
N LEU A 361 -59.70 -17.09 -69.64
CA LEU A 361 -58.23 -17.09 -69.78
C LEU A 361 -57.67 -15.67 -69.71
N GLY A 362 -58.33 -14.70 -70.36
CA GLY A 362 -57.98 -13.28 -70.31
C GLY A 362 -58.01 -12.70 -68.90
N ASP A 363 -58.97 -13.11 -68.06
CA ASP A 363 -59.07 -12.70 -66.66
C ASP A 363 -58.05 -13.42 -65.75
N LEU A 364 -57.69 -14.66 -66.08
CA LEU A 364 -56.75 -15.47 -65.30
C LEU A 364 -55.29 -14.99 -65.43
N LEU A 365 -54.87 -14.57 -66.62
CA LEU A 365 -53.47 -14.18 -66.91
C LEU A 365 -52.96 -12.99 -66.07
N PRO A 366 -53.71 -11.89 -65.88
CA PRO A 366 -53.33 -10.82 -64.95
C PRO A 366 -53.16 -11.33 -63.52
N THR A 367 -54.07 -12.19 -63.04
CA THR A 367 -53.99 -12.75 -61.69
C THR A 367 -52.71 -13.58 -61.48
N ILE A 368 -52.30 -14.36 -62.49
CA ILE A 368 -51.03 -15.10 -62.46
C ILE A 368 -49.84 -14.14 -62.40
N THR A 369 -49.89 -13.05 -63.19
CA THR A 369 -48.82 -12.05 -63.24
C THR A 369 -48.67 -11.33 -61.90
N ASP A 370 -49.78 -10.89 -61.30
CA ASP A 370 -49.81 -10.25 -59.98
C ASP A 370 -49.23 -11.17 -58.89
N LEU A 371 -49.54 -12.47 -58.94
CA LEU A 371 -49.00 -13.45 -57.99
C LEU A 371 -47.50 -13.75 -58.22
N ASP A 372 -47.02 -13.76 -59.46
CA ASP A 372 -45.58 -13.90 -59.77
C ASP A 372 -44.78 -12.68 -59.28
N ASP A 373 -45.34 -11.48 -59.43
CA ASP A 373 -44.76 -10.24 -58.90
C ASP A 373 -44.75 -10.25 -57.36
N GLU A 374 -45.85 -10.68 -56.73
CA GLU A 374 -45.94 -10.87 -55.27
C GLU A 374 -44.90 -11.89 -54.79
N GLN A 375 -44.78 -13.04 -55.46
CA GLN A 375 -43.79 -14.08 -55.12
C GLN A 375 -42.36 -13.51 -55.17
N THR A 376 -42.04 -12.75 -56.21
CA THR A 376 -40.72 -12.13 -56.37
C THR A 376 -40.43 -11.13 -55.25
N ALA A 377 -41.40 -10.29 -54.90
CA ALA A 377 -41.28 -9.35 -53.79
C ALA A 377 -41.08 -10.06 -52.43
N LEU A 378 -41.84 -11.13 -52.19
CA LEU A 378 -41.72 -11.95 -50.97
C LEU A 378 -40.37 -12.65 -50.87
N LEU A 379 -39.85 -13.21 -51.97
CA LEU A 379 -38.52 -13.82 -52.01
C LEU A 379 -37.41 -12.82 -51.66
N ASN A 380 -37.48 -11.60 -52.20
CA ASN A 380 -36.51 -10.54 -51.88
C ASN A 380 -36.56 -10.15 -50.40
N ARG A 381 -37.78 -10.00 -49.83
CA ARG A 381 -37.95 -9.72 -48.40
C ARG A 381 -37.44 -10.86 -47.52
N ARG A 382 -37.66 -12.11 -47.92
CA ARG A 382 -37.16 -13.29 -47.23
C ARG A 382 -35.63 -13.30 -47.16
N VAL A 383 -34.96 -13.02 -48.27
CA VAL A 383 -33.48 -12.92 -48.33
C VAL A 383 -32.97 -11.80 -47.42
N ALA A 384 -33.62 -10.63 -47.43
CA ALA A 384 -33.27 -9.53 -46.54
C ALA A 384 -33.45 -9.90 -45.06
N ALA A 385 -34.58 -10.48 -44.69
CA ALA A 385 -34.85 -10.93 -43.32
C ALA A 385 -33.85 -11.99 -42.84
N GLN A 386 -33.44 -12.91 -43.73
CA GLN A 386 -32.42 -13.91 -43.42
C GLN A 386 -31.05 -13.24 -43.15
N SER A 387 -30.66 -12.29 -44.00
CA SER A 387 -29.42 -11.51 -43.80
C SER A 387 -29.43 -10.70 -42.51
N ASP A 388 -30.58 -10.15 -42.13
CA ASP A 388 -30.73 -9.42 -40.87
C ASP A 388 -30.62 -10.35 -39.66
N ILE A 389 -31.15 -11.57 -39.72
CA ILE A 389 -30.96 -12.59 -38.67
C ILE A 389 -29.47 -12.91 -38.50
N ASP A 390 -28.75 -13.18 -39.59
CA ASP A 390 -27.32 -13.49 -39.53
C ASP A 390 -26.51 -12.32 -38.93
N ARG A 391 -26.88 -11.08 -39.26
CA ARG A 391 -26.29 -9.87 -38.67
C ARG A 391 -26.57 -9.77 -37.17
N TRP A 392 -27.81 -10.02 -36.74
CA TRP A 392 -28.15 -9.99 -35.32
C TRP A 392 -27.46 -11.12 -34.54
N ASP A 393 -27.32 -12.31 -35.13
CA ASP A 393 -26.57 -13.42 -34.53
C ASP A 393 -25.10 -13.04 -34.29
N GLN A 394 -24.47 -12.33 -35.24
CA GLN A 394 -23.11 -11.82 -35.04
C GLN A 394 -23.03 -10.76 -33.92
N VAL A 395 -23.97 -9.80 -33.88
CA VAL A 395 -24.03 -8.78 -32.83
C VAL A 395 -24.23 -9.41 -31.45
N ILE A 396 -25.11 -10.41 -31.34
CA ILE A 396 -25.35 -11.15 -30.09
C ILE A 396 -24.06 -11.84 -29.62
N ALA A 397 -23.36 -12.55 -30.51
CA ALA A 397 -22.11 -13.23 -30.16
C ALA A 397 -21.01 -12.26 -29.67
N GLU A 398 -20.87 -11.10 -30.31
CA GLU A 398 -19.93 -10.05 -29.88
C GLU A 398 -20.29 -9.50 -28.48
N LEU A 399 -21.57 -9.24 -28.24
CA LEU A 399 -22.07 -8.76 -26.94
C LEU A 399 -21.90 -9.82 -25.84
N GLU A 400 -22.18 -11.10 -26.12
CA GLU A 400 -21.96 -12.21 -25.18
C GLU A 400 -20.48 -12.32 -24.77
N GLY A 401 -19.55 -12.16 -25.72
CA GLY A 401 -18.12 -12.12 -25.45
C GLY A 401 -17.73 -10.94 -24.53
N GLY A 402 -18.28 -9.75 -24.80
CA GLY A 402 -18.08 -8.57 -23.94
C GLY A 402 -18.63 -8.75 -22.52
N ILE A 403 -19.81 -9.37 -22.38
CA ILE A 403 -20.41 -9.68 -21.08
C ILE A 403 -19.54 -10.66 -20.29
N ALA A 404 -18.99 -11.68 -20.95
CA ALA A 404 -18.13 -12.67 -20.30
C ALA A 404 -16.86 -12.05 -19.72
N LEU A 405 -16.19 -11.16 -20.47
CA LEU A 405 -15.01 -10.43 -20.03
C LEU A 405 -15.32 -9.54 -18.81
N LEU A 406 -16.35 -8.70 -18.92
CA LEU A 406 -16.75 -7.80 -17.83
C LEU A 406 -17.16 -8.57 -16.56
N ARG A 407 -17.83 -9.73 -16.70
CA ARG A 407 -18.16 -10.59 -15.57
C ARG A 407 -16.91 -11.16 -14.89
N SER A 408 -15.94 -11.64 -15.66
CA SER A 408 -14.67 -12.14 -15.13
C SER A 408 -13.94 -11.07 -14.32
N ASP A 409 -13.87 -9.83 -14.82
CA ASP A 409 -13.23 -8.72 -14.12
C ASP A 409 -13.95 -8.39 -12.80
N VAL A 410 -15.28 -8.39 -12.81
CA VAL A 410 -16.09 -8.19 -11.60
C VAL A 410 -15.91 -9.33 -10.60
N GLU A 411 -15.87 -10.58 -11.06
CA GLU A 411 -15.62 -11.74 -10.20
C GLU A 411 -14.25 -11.65 -9.51
N ALA A 412 -13.19 -11.29 -10.25
CA ALA A 412 -11.86 -11.08 -9.69
C ALA A 412 -11.83 -9.97 -8.64
N LEU A 413 -12.49 -8.82 -8.90
CA LEU A 413 -12.59 -7.72 -7.94
C LEU A 413 -13.39 -8.11 -6.69
N VAL A 414 -14.45 -8.92 -6.82
CA VAL A 414 -15.23 -9.42 -5.68
C VAL A 414 -14.42 -10.40 -4.82
N GLU A 415 -13.62 -11.26 -5.44
CA GLU A 415 -12.73 -12.17 -4.74
C GLU A 415 -11.63 -11.40 -3.98
N GLU A 416 -11.02 -10.40 -4.63
CA GLU A 416 -10.03 -9.52 -3.99
C GLU A 416 -10.64 -8.74 -2.82
N ARG A 417 -11.84 -8.15 -3.00
CA ARG A 417 -12.57 -7.47 -1.92
C ARG A 417 -12.77 -8.41 -0.73
N SER A 418 -13.19 -9.64 -0.98
CA SER A 418 -13.46 -10.63 0.07
C SER A 418 -12.19 -11.06 0.80
N ALA A 419 -11.04 -11.08 0.12
CA ALA A 419 -9.73 -11.30 0.76
C ALA A 419 -9.38 -10.14 1.70
N VAL A 420 -9.48 -8.89 1.23
CA VAL A 420 -9.18 -7.69 2.03
C VAL A 420 -10.12 -7.56 3.23
N GLU A 421 -11.42 -7.82 3.07
CA GLU A 421 -12.39 -7.78 4.17
C GLU A 421 -12.08 -8.84 5.25
N ARG A 422 -11.60 -10.04 4.87
CA ARG A 422 -11.14 -11.05 5.82
C ARG A 422 -9.89 -10.61 6.59
N GLU A 423 -8.94 -9.95 5.92
CA GLU A 423 -7.75 -9.41 6.61
C GLU A 423 -8.12 -8.30 7.59
N LEU A 424 -9.02 -7.40 7.22
CA LEU A 424 -9.55 -6.37 8.12
C LEU A 424 -10.26 -6.98 9.34
N GLU A 425 -11.07 -8.03 9.15
CA GLU A 425 -11.72 -8.74 10.25
C GLU A 425 -10.68 -9.38 11.20
N LEU A 426 -9.60 -9.96 10.65
CA LEU A 426 -8.50 -10.49 11.45
C LEU A 426 -7.81 -9.38 12.26
N HIS A 427 -7.56 -8.21 11.67
CA HIS A 427 -7.00 -7.06 12.38
C HIS A 427 -7.91 -6.57 13.51
N GLU A 428 -9.21 -6.45 13.27
CA GLU A 428 -10.19 -6.11 14.31
C GLU A 428 -10.19 -7.14 15.44
N ARG A 429 -10.14 -8.43 15.10
CA ARG A 429 -10.10 -9.51 16.09
C ARG A 429 -8.83 -9.49 16.93
N ILE A 430 -7.68 -9.22 16.33
CA ILE A 430 -6.41 -9.05 17.03
C ILE A 430 -6.51 -7.86 17.98
N ALA A 431 -7.05 -6.72 17.53
CA ALA A 431 -7.26 -5.55 18.36
C ALA A 431 -8.21 -5.82 19.55
N GLU A 432 -9.30 -6.57 19.34
CA GLU A 432 -10.18 -7.00 20.43
C GLU A 432 -9.49 -7.92 21.44
N LEU A 433 -8.64 -8.85 20.96
CA LEU A 433 -7.88 -9.74 21.84
C LEU A 433 -6.86 -8.93 22.64
N ASP A 434 -6.19 -7.97 22.03
CA ASP A 434 -5.27 -7.05 22.70
C ASP A 434 -5.99 -6.17 23.72
N GLU A 435 -7.20 -5.71 23.42
CA GLU A 435 -8.03 -4.97 24.35
C GLU A 435 -8.54 -5.84 25.51
N LYS A 436 -9.00 -7.07 25.24
CA LYS A 436 -9.41 -8.05 26.28
C LYS A 436 -8.23 -8.45 27.15
N ARG A 437 -7.05 -8.61 26.55
CA ARG A 437 -5.79 -8.84 27.25
C ARG A 437 -5.45 -7.64 28.14
N SER A 438 -5.54 -6.43 27.62
CA SER A 438 -5.35 -5.19 28.38
C SER A 438 -6.33 -5.11 29.58
N ARG A 439 -7.58 -5.51 29.37
CA ARG A 439 -8.59 -5.63 30.44
C ARG A 439 -8.28 -6.71 31.45
N LEU A 440 -7.87 -7.92 31.06
CA LEU A 440 -7.54 -9.01 32.00
C LEU A 440 -6.25 -8.75 32.77
N VAL A 441 -5.31 -8.02 32.17
CA VAL A 441 -4.18 -7.40 32.87
C VAL A 441 -4.69 -6.40 33.92
N GLY A 442 -5.75 -5.65 33.60
CA GLY A 442 -6.43 -4.71 34.50
C GLY A 442 -7.29 -5.35 35.61
N GLU A 443 -8.07 -6.39 35.34
CA GLU A 443 -9.02 -7.02 36.28
C GLU A 443 -8.34 -7.91 37.33
N GLY A 444 -7.12 -8.40 37.06
CA GLY A 444 -6.27 -9.08 38.05
C GLY A 444 -5.71 -8.18 39.14
N SER A 445 -6.10 -6.92 39.10
CA SER A 445 -5.74 -5.89 40.04
C SER A 445 -7.00 -5.19 40.53
N VAL A 446 -7.28 -5.35 41.82
CA VAL A 446 -8.26 -4.53 42.55
C VAL A 446 -7.97 -3.03 42.28
N PRO A 447 -9.00 -2.18 42.16
CA PRO A 447 -9.02 -1.07 41.21
C PRO A 447 -8.23 0.15 41.69
N SER A 448 -7.28 0.58 40.86
CA SER A 448 -7.09 1.97 40.42
C SER A 448 -5.82 2.00 39.56
N THR A 449 -5.98 2.46 38.31
CA THR A 449 -4.91 3.00 37.45
C THR A 449 -3.60 2.19 37.42
N ARG A 450 -3.59 1.05 36.73
CA ARG A 450 -2.33 0.43 36.28
C ARG A 450 -2.12 0.78 34.81
N SER A 451 -1.12 1.62 34.53
CA SER A 451 -0.70 1.90 33.16
C SER A 451 -0.17 0.63 32.50
N THR A 452 -0.65 0.41 31.29
CA THR A 452 -0.37 -0.71 30.40
C THR A 452 1.14 -0.84 30.21
N GLN A 453 1.66 -2.07 30.26
CA GLN A 453 3.08 -2.36 30.04
C GLN A 453 3.53 -2.10 28.59
N TYR A 454 2.56 -1.86 27.70
CA TYR A 454 2.71 -1.76 26.26
C TYR A 454 2.35 -0.37 25.78
N ILE A 455 2.90 -0.02 24.63
CA ILE A 455 2.64 1.25 23.96
C ILE A 455 1.33 1.07 23.17
N PRO A 456 0.35 1.99 23.29
CA PRO A 456 -0.89 1.91 22.52
C PRO A 456 -0.60 1.81 21.02
N THR A 457 -1.34 0.97 20.29
CA THR A 457 -1.12 0.73 18.85
C THR A 457 -1.20 2.01 18.02
N SER A 458 -2.05 2.96 18.40
CA SER A 458 -2.13 4.27 17.75
C SER A 458 -0.83 5.07 17.92
N VAL A 459 -0.24 5.07 19.11
CA VAL A 459 1.04 5.74 19.41
C VAL A 459 2.21 5.06 18.69
N LEU A 460 2.17 3.73 18.57
CA LEU A 460 3.13 2.98 17.78
C LEU A 460 3.04 3.33 16.30
N GLY A 461 1.85 3.29 15.69
CA GLY A 461 1.68 3.67 14.29
C GLY A 461 2.10 5.11 14.00
N ASP A 462 1.88 6.01 14.95
CA ASP A 462 2.38 7.39 14.92
C ASP A 462 3.92 7.46 14.96
N PHE A 463 4.58 6.65 15.79
CA PHE A 463 6.03 6.57 15.87
C PHE A 463 6.64 5.94 14.62
N ASP A 464 6.07 4.83 14.16
CA ASP A 464 6.46 4.12 12.93
C ASP A 464 6.38 5.06 11.72
N SER A 465 5.37 5.94 11.68
CA SER A 465 5.26 6.98 10.65
C SER A 465 6.43 7.97 10.68
N VAL A 466 6.89 8.41 11.87
CA VAL A 466 8.05 9.31 12.01
C VAL A 466 9.35 8.60 11.66
N LEU A 467 9.47 7.31 12.01
CA LEU A 467 10.61 6.47 11.65
C LEU A 467 10.70 6.29 10.13
N GLN A 468 9.59 5.93 9.47
CA GLN A 468 9.53 5.81 8.01
C GLN A 468 9.87 7.13 7.32
N GLN A 469 9.30 8.26 7.77
CA GLN A 469 9.60 9.58 7.21
C GLN A 469 11.10 9.93 7.31
N THR A 470 11.75 9.55 8.42
CA THR A 470 13.19 9.77 8.60
C THR A 470 14.00 8.93 7.61
N LEU A 471 13.65 7.67 7.42
CA LEU A 471 14.31 6.77 6.46
C LEU A 471 14.09 7.19 4.99
N ASP A 472 12.87 7.64 4.66
CA ASP A 472 12.52 8.15 3.34
C ASP A 472 13.28 9.44 3.02
N ALA A 473 13.41 10.34 3.99
CA ALA A 473 14.18 11.58 3.84
C ALA A 473 15.66 11.28 3.52
N TRP A 474 16.19 10.21 4.11
CA TRP A 474 17.55 9.73 3.89
C TRP A 474 17.70 8.88 2.62
N GLN A 475 16.58 8.50 1.97
CA GLN A 475 16.55 7.61 0.81
C GLN A 475 17.29 6.29 1.04
N VAL A 476 17.12 5.72 2.24
CA VAL A 476 17.70 4.41 2.55
C VAL A 476 16.98 3.36 1.68
N PRO A 477 17.70 2.45 1.00
CA PRO A 477 17.09 1.43 0.16
C PRO A 477 16.57 0.24 1.00
N ASP A 478 15.57 -0.48 0.47
CA ASP A 478 15.00 -1.72 1.03
C ASP A 478 14.56 -1.63 2.51
N VAL A 479 13.99 -0.48 2.90
CA VAL A 479 13.47 -0.21 4.25
C VAL A 479 11.98 0.19 4.26
N ASP A 480 11.22 -0.26 3.26
CA ASP A 480 9.76 -0.07 3.25
C ASP A 480 9.11 -0.69 4.50
N HIS A 481 8.03 -0.09 4.99
CA HIS A 481 7.29 -0.56 6.18
C HIS A 481 8.17 -0.64 7.44
N ALA A 482 8.88 0.43 7.74
CA ALA A 482 9.67 0.57 8.95
C ALA A 482 8.76 0.65 10.19
N GLU A 483 8.95 -0.28 11.14
CA GLU A 483 8.17 -0.38 12.37
C GLU A 483 9.06 -0.65 13.59
N TYR A 484 8.60 -0.22 14.76
CA TYR A 484 9.15 -0.60 16.05
C TYR A 484 8.41 -1.81 16.64
N ASP A 485 9.10 -2.94 16.69
CA ASP A 485 8.62 -4.13 17.37
C ASP A 485 8.80 -3.99 18.88
N GLN A 486 7.73 -3.56 19.57
CA GLN A 486 7.72 -3.42 21.03
C GLN A 486 7.95 -4.75 21.80
N TYR A 487 7.73 -5.91 21.18
CA TYR A 487 7.93 -7.21 21.83
C TYR A 487 9.41 -7.55 21.91
N HIS A 488 10.14 -7.28 20.83
CA HIS A 488 11.58 -7.52 20.74
C HIS A 488 12.43 -6.30 21.10
N ALA A 489 11.81 -5.12 21.19
CA ALA A 489 12.44 -3.82 21.34
C ALA A 489 13.32 -3.43 20.15
N GLU A 490 12.99 -3.94 18.96
CA GLU A 490 13.84 -3.92 17.76
C GLU A 490 13.15 -3.22 16.59
N ILE A 491 13.94 -2.77 15.62
CA ILE A 491 13.44 -2.18 14.38
C ILE A 491 13.28 -3.26 13.31
N ARG A 492 12.16 -3.21 12.59
CA ARG A 492 11.94 -4.00 11.37
C ARG A 492 11.70 -3.06 10.21
N ALA A 493 12.34 -3.33 9.07
CA ALA A 493 12.17 -2.56 7.84
C ALA A 493 12.52 -3.44 6.63
N GLY A 494 11.76 -3.33 5.54
CA GLY A 494 11.88 -4.19 4.36
C GLY A 494 11.73 -5.68 4.69
N GLY A 495 10.81 -6.02 5.60
CA GLY A 495 10.54 -7.39 6.05
C GLY A 495 11.64 -8.04 6.92
N ARG A 496 12.74 -7.34 7.24
CA ARG A 496 13.88 -7.87 8.00
C ARG A 496 14.12 -7.06 9.28
N THR A 497 14.64 -7.72 10.33
CA THR A 497 15.07 -7.04 11.56
C THR A 497 16.40 -6.32 11.32
N ARG A 498 16.62 -5.20 12.02
CA ARG A 498 17.90 -4.48 11.99
C ARG A 498 19.07 -5.40 12.34
N ALA A 499 18.98 -6.20 13.41
CA ALA A 499 20.05 -7.12 13.81
C ALA A 499 20.48 -8.10 12.69
N GLY A 500 19.56 -8.48 11.79
CA GLY A 500 19.80 -9.34 10.63
C GLY A 500 20.37 -8.63 9.39
N ARG A 501 20.71 -7.33 9.47
CA ARG A 501 21.32 -6.53 8.40
C ARG A 501 22.85 -6.40 8.59
N GLY A 502 23.56 -6.00 7.54
CA GLY A 502 24.98 -5.68 7.54
C GLY A 502 25.32 -4.43 8.38
N LYS A 503 26.60 -4.25 8.75
CA LYS A 503 27.05 -3.19 9.68
C LYS A 503 26.59 -1.78 9.27
N GLY A 504 26.68 -1.44 7.97
CA GLY A 504 26.27 -0.14 7.44
C GLY A 504 24.78 0.13 7.64
N VAL A 505 23.92 -0.76 7.13
CA VAL A 505 22.46 -0.67 7.28
C VAL A 505 22.05 -0.69 8.76
N ARG A 506 22.72 -1.48 9.61
CA ARG A 506 22.49 -1.46 11.07
C ARG A 506 22.75 -0.11 11.70
N SER A 507 23.84 0.55 11.32
CA SER A 507 24.20 1.87 11.82
C SER A 507 23.17 2.91 11.42
N VAL A 508 22.76 2.93 10.13
CA VAL A 508 21.79 3.89 9.63
C VAL A 508 20.40 3.68 10.24
N LEU A 509 19.94 2.44 10.38
CA LEU A 509 18.66 2.16 11.05
C LEU A 509 18.68 2.57 12.53
N HIS A 510 19.79 2.36 13.25
CA HIS A 510 19.90 2.82 14.64
C HIS A 510 19.90 4.36 14.70
N SER A 511 20.65 5.02 13.83
CA SER A 511 20.67 6.48 13.72
C SER A 511 19.29 7.05 13.40
N ALA A 512 18.56 6.40 12.49
CA ALA A 512 17.20 6.78 12.13
C ALA A 512 16.26 6.65 13.33
N PHE A 513 16.37 5.57 14.11
CA PHE A 513 15.57 5.39 15.33
C PHE A 513 15.84 6.47 16.38
N THR A 514 17.10 6.75 16.69
CA THR A 514 17.48 7.80 17.65
C THR A 514 16.97 9.17 17.19
N THR A 515 17.11 9.47 15.90
CA THR A 515 16.64 10.72 15.30
C THR A 515 15.11 10.81 15.30
N ALA A 516 14.43 9.73 14.93
CA ALA A 516 12.97 9.64 14.91
C ALA A 516 12.38 9.74 16.32
N LEU A 517 13.00 9.11 17.32
CA LEU A 517 12.59 9.22 18.72
C LEU A 517 12.67 10.67 19.22
N ALA A 518 13.79 11.34 18.94
CA ALA A 518 13.93 12.75 19.29
C ALA A 518 12.89 13.63 18.57
N ARG A 519 12.69 13.46 17.26
CA ARG A 519 11.66 14.17 16.47
C ARG A 519 10.26 13.93 16.99
N PHE A 520 9.93 12.67 17.30
CA PHE A 520 8.63 12.28 17.83
C PHE A 520 8.35 13.00 19.15
N CYS A 521 9.34 13.02 20.06
CA CYS A 521 9.19 13.65 21.35
C CYS A 521 9.05 15.17 21.22
N MET A 522 9.98 15.81 20.48
CA MET A 522 9.99 17.27 20.29
C MET A 522 8.74 17.77 19.54
N GLY A 523 8.30 17.06 18.50
CA GLY A 523 7.12 17.42 17.72
C GLY A 523 5.79 17.28 18.47
N ARG A 524 5.78 16.63 19.64
CA ARG A 524 4.59 16.40 20.48
C ARG A 524 4.73 17.01 21.89
N ASP A 525 5.73 17.87 22.11
CA ASP A 525 6.04 18.43 23.44
C ASP A 525 6.21 17.36 24.54
N LEU A 526 6.74 16.19 24.17
CA LEU A 526 7.10 15.11 25.10
C LEU A 526 8.57 15.22 25.53
N TYR A 527 8.92 14.45 26.55
CA TYR A 527 10.23 14.55 27.19
C TYR A 527 11.37 13.99 26.32
N HIS A 528 12.42 14.78 26.13
CA HIS A 528 13.68 14.37 25.51
C HIS A 528 14.85 15.20 26.09
N LEU A 529 16.09 14.74 25.95
CA LEU A 529 17.26 15.49 26.49
C LEU A 529 17.58 16.78 25.72
N GLY A 530 17.01 16.98 24.54
CA GLY A 530 17.24 18.17 23.70
C GLY A 530 18.34 18.02 22.65
N PHE A 531 19.19 17.00 22.76
CA PHE A 531 20.28 16.76 21.82
C PHE A 531 20.40 15.30 21.40
N VAL A 532 21.03 15.05 20.26
CA VAL A 532 21.52 13.73 19.83
C VAL A 532 23.02 13.78 19.54
N VAL A 533 23.77 12.78 20.01
CA VAL A 533 25.20 12.59 19.72
C VAL A 533 25.36 11.24 19.04
N LEU A 534 25.78 11.24 17.78
CA LEU A 534 25.86 10.05 16.93
C LEU A 534 27.30 9.81 16.50
N ASP A 535 27.85 8.67 16.89
CA ASP A 535 29.20 8.21 16.52
C ASP A 535 29.12 7.18 15.39
N SER A 536 29.65 7.53 14.22
CA SER A 536 29.58 6.76 12.98
C SER A 536 28.15 6.41 12.51
N PRO A 537 27.21 7.38 12.41
CA PRO A 537 25.80 7.11 12.06
C PRO A 537 25.57 6.60 10.63
N VAL A 538 26.51 6.87 9.72
CA VAL A 538 26.44 6.49 8.31
C VAL A 538 27.76 5.85 7.89
N VAL A 539 28.02 4.63 8.41
CA VAL A 539 29.23 3.87 8.05
C VAL A 539 29.20 3.54 6.56
N THR A 540 29.97 4.29 5.75
CA THR A 540 30.22 3.94 4.36
C THR A 540 31.05 2.68 4.30
N TYR A 541 30.55 1.66 3.60
CA TYR A 541 31.38 0.53 3.19
C TYR A 541 32.47 1.07 2.25
N ARG A 542 33.75 0.99 2.66
CA ARG A 542 34.87 0.96 1.71
C ARG A 542 34.91 -0.43 1.12
N ASP A 543 35.26 -0.54 -0.17
CA ASP A 543 35.47 -1.83 -0.85
C ASP A 543 36.18 -2.83 0.09
N PRO A 544 35.74 -4.10 0.15
CA PRO A 544 36.44 -5.08 0.96
C PRO A 544 37.88 -5.19 0.44
N GLU A 545 38.85 -5.28 1.36
CA GLU A 545 40.16 -5.83 0.99
C GLU A 545 39.92 -7.24 0.41
N PRO A 546 40.71 -7.68 -0.60
CA PRO A 546 40.45 -8.91 -1.35
C PRO A 546 40.34 -10.22 -0.54
N ASP A 547 40.60 -10.18 0.76
CA ASP A 547 40.57 -11.33 1.68
C ASP A 547 39.39 -11.32 2.67
N GLU A 548 38.52 -10.29 2.71
CA GLU A 548 37.30 -10.29 3.54
C GLU A 548 36.07 -10.76 2.76
N VAL A 549 35.61 -11.99 3.05
CA VAL A 549 34.33 -12.51 2.56
C VAL A 549 33.19 -11.79 3.30
N PRO A 550 32.25 -11.11 2.60
CA PRO A 550 31.08 -10.55 3.26
C PRO A 550 30.16 -11.69 3.72
N ASP A 551 29.88 -11.77 5.03
CA ASP A 551 29.04 -12.83 5.60
C ASP A 551 27.57 -12.79 5.16
N ILE A 552 27.10 -11.68 4.55
CA ILE A 552 25.71 -11.53 4.07
C ILE A 552 25.71 -10.57 2.86
N PRO A 553 25.11 -10.93 1.70
CA PRO A 553 24.86 -9.99 0.62
C PRO A 553 23.76 -9.02 1.10
N ASP A 554 24.13 -7.79 1.42
CA ASP A 554 23.20 -6.74 1.82
C ASP A 554 23.39 -5.51 0.94
N VAL A 555 22.40 -4.62 0.97
CA VAL A 555 22.30 -3.46 0.09
C VAL A 555 23.48 -2.50 0.27
N GLU A 556 24.05 -2.05 -0.84
CA GLU A 556 25.13 -1.05 -0.84
C GLU A 556 24.61 0.28 -0.28
N MET A 557 25.28 0.79 0.77
CA MET A 557 25.04 2.14 1.28
C MET A 557 25.60 3.14 0.27
N THR A 558 24.72 3.87 -0.42
CA THR A 558 25.12 4.81 -1.47
C THR A 558 25.57 6.16 -0.88
N SER A 559 26.43 6.87 -1.61
CA SER A 559 26.80 8.26 -1.26
C SER A 559 25.58 9.18 -1.15
N THR A 560 24.50 8.86 -1.89
CA THR A 560 23.21 9.54 -1.79
C THR A 560 22.62 9.50 -0.39
N VAL A 561 22.73 8.37 0.34
CA VAL A 561 22.21 8.26 1.71
C VAL A 561 22.96 9.18 2.67
N VAL A 562 24.29 9.26 2.53
CA VAL A 562 25.13 10.15 3.35
C VAL A 562 24.74 11.61 3.10
N ASP A 563 24.63 12.02 1.84
CA ASP A 563 24.25 13.39 1.48
C ASP A 563 22.86 13.76 2.03
N ARG A 564 21.90 12.84 1.92
CA ARG A 564 20.52 13.02 2.39
C ARG A 564 20.42 13.04 3.90
N PHE A 565 21.13 12.16 4.59
CA PHE A 565 21.27 12.17 6.05
C PHE A 565 21.73 13.55 6.53
N TYR A 566 22.83 14.05 6.00
CA TYR A 566 23.38 15.34 6.40
C TYR A 566 22.45 16.52 6.10
N LYS A 567 21.80 16.50 4.92
CA LYS A 567 20.80 17.51 4.55
C LYS A 567 19.61 17.52 5.51
N ASP A 568 19.15 16.35 5.92
CA ASP A 568 18.04 16.18 6.84
C ASP A 568 18.43 16.60 8.27
N MET A 569 19.65 16.29 8.70
CA MET A 569 20.19 16.67 10.02
C MET A 569 20.41 18.17 10.19
N LEU A 570 20.63 18.94 9.12
CA LEU A 570 20.63 20.41 9.18
C LEU A 570 19.26 20.98 9.59
N SER A 571 18.18 20.23 9.36
CA SER A 571 16.81 20.60 9.76
C SER A 571 16.33 19.85 11.00
N PHE A 572 17.24 19.26 11.79
CA PHE A 572 16.88 18.59 13.03
C PHE A 572 16.34 19.61 14.05
N PRO A 573 15.19 19.36 14.70
CA PRO A 573 14.55 20.35 15.59
C PRO A 573 15.32 20.63 16.88
N GLY A 574 16.22 19.74 17.29
CA GLY A 574 17.08 19.91 18.46
C GLY A 574 18.55 20.15 18.09
N GLN A 575 19.45 19.88 19.04
CA GLN A 575 20.89 19.92 18.79
C GLN A 575 21.40 18.56 18.30
N ALA A 576 22.23 18.54 17.26
CA ALA A 576 22.86 17.32 16.75
C ALA A 576 24.39 17.44 16.76
N VAL A 577 25.05 16.41 17.28
CA VAL A 577 26.52 16.26 17.21
C VAL A 577 26.83 14.96 16.48
N VAL A 578 27.38 15.08 15.28
CA VAL A 578 27.74 13.94 14.43
C VAL A 578 29.25 13.78 14.39
N ILE A 579 29.71 12.56 14.64
CA ILE A 579 31.10 12.17 14.56
C ILE A 579 31.24 11.16 13.43
N GLU A 580 32.06 11.45 12.43
CA GLU A 580 32.18 10.61 11.24
C GLU A 580 33.61 10.58 10.70
N ASN A 581 33.99 9.55 9.95
CA ASN A 581 35.30 9.51 9.30
C ASN A 581 35.29 10.16 7.90
N GLY A 582 34.16 10.06 7.19
CA GLY A 582 33.98 10.63 5.86
C GLY A 582 33.78 12.15 5.88
N ASP A 583 34.13 12.80 4.76
CA ASP A 583 33.90 14.22 4.57
C ASP A 583 32.40 14.50 4.42
N PRO A 584 31.82 15.44 5.20
CA PRO A 584 30.43 15.84 5.03
C PRO A 584 30.27 16.64 3.72
N PRO A 585 29.04 16.72 3.17
CA PRO A 585 28.77 17.51 1.97
C PRO A 585 29.18 18.97 2.12
N THR A 586 29.61 19.62 1.03
CA THR A 586 30.10 21.01 1.04
C THR A 586 29.11 22.02 1.64
N LYS A 587 27.80 21.79 1.46
CA LYS A 587 26.76 22.62 2.05
C LYS A 587 26.75 22.55 3.59
N VAL A 588 27.02 21.37 4.16
CA VAL A 588 27.12 21.20 5.63
C VAL A 588 28.33 21.95 6.15
N LEU A 589 29.45 21.91 5.44
CA LEU A 589 30.66 22.64 5.82
C LEU A 589 30.43 24.15 5.95
N SER A 590 29.47 24.72 5.21
CA SER A 590 29.12 26.15 5.27
C SER A 590 28.04 26.52 6.30
N GLU A 591 27.17 25.58 6.69
CA GLU A 591 26.00 25.86 7.54
C GLU A 591 26.16 25.30 8.97
N ALA A 592 26.90 24.21 9.15
CA ALA A 592 27.12 23.57 10.44
C ALA A 592 28.39 24.07 11.14
N THR A 593 28.46 23.89 12.47
CA THR A 593 29.72 24.04 13.20
C THR A 593 30.60 22.82 12.90
N THR A 594 31.79 23.00 12.31
CA THR A 594 32.61 21.87 11.87
C THR A 594 34.01 21.86 12.49
N TYR A 595 34.49 20.66 12.80
CA TYR A 595 35.88 20.41 13.22
C TYR A 595 36.48 19.33 12.32
N HIS A 596 37.47 19.72 11.53
CA HIS A 596 38.23 18.82 10.69
C HIS A 596 39.50 18.37 11.41
N PHE A 597 39.61 17.07 11.68
CA PHE A 597 40.79 16.47 12.30
C PHE A 597 41.67 15.81 11.23
N THR A 598 42.80 16.45 10.92
CA THR A 598 43.77 15.96 9.93
C THR A 598 45.20 16.08 10.41
N GLY A 599 45.99 15.02 10.20
CA GLY A 599 47.41 15.00 10.52
C GLY A 599 48.31 15.87 9.62
N ALA A 600 47.78 16.67 8.68
CA ALA A 600 48.56 17.39 7.67
C ALA A 600 48.08 18.84 7.46
N GLY A 601 49.03 19.76 7.18
CA GLY A 601 48.73 21.07 6.59
C GLY A 601 48.38 22.21 7.54
N GLY A 602 48.81 22.18 8.82
CA GLY A 602 48.55 23.27 9.78
C GLY A 602 47.10 23.32 10.30
N GLN A 603 46.28 22.34 9.93
CA GLN A 603 44.95 22.09 10.52
C GLN A 603 45.07 21.25 11.80
N ARG A 604 43.98 21.15 12.56
CA ARG A 604 43.96 20.49 13.88
C ARG A 604 44.18 18.98 13.69
N ALA A 605 45.24 18.43 14.30
CA ALA A 605 45.60 17.00 14.16
C ALA A 605 44.57 16.03 14.79
N GLY A 606 43.91 16.47 15.86
CA GLY A 606 42.92 15.67 16.57
C GLY A 606 42.30 16.46 17.72
N PHE A 607 41.61 15.75 18.61
CA PHE A 607 40.96 16.39 19.76
C PHE A 607 41.98 17.09 20.68
N PHE A 608 43.08 16.42 21.03
CA PHE A 608 44.14 17.00 21.84
C PHE A 608 45.16 17.77 20.97
N PRO A 609 45.57 18.99 21.38
CA PRO A 609 46.67 19.71 20.77
C PRO A 609 47.95 18.87 20.80
N THR A 610 48.71 18.87 19.69
CA THR A 610 50.04 18.27 19.66
C THR A 610 50.99 19.07 20.55
N HIS A 611 51.57 18.42 21.56
CA HIS A 611 52.66 19.03 22.32
C HIS A 611 53.83 19.28 21.36
N LEU A 612 54.20 20.56 21.18
CA LEU A 612 55.53 20.89 20.66
C LEU A 612 56.53 20.26 21.64
N ARG A 613 57.17 19.17 21.22
CA ARG A 613 58.29 18.56 21.96
C ARG A 613 59.48 19.51 22.01
#